data_AF-A0A6N7PWJ1-F1
#
_entry.id   AF-A0A6N7PWJ1-F1
#
_cell.length_a   1.000
_cell.length_b   1.000
_cell.length_c   1.000
_cell.angle_alpha   90.00
_cell.angle_beta   90.00
_cell.angle_gamma   90.00
#
_symmetry.space_group_name_H-M   'P 1'
#
loop_
_entity.id
_entity.type
_entity.pdbx_description
1 polymer ?
#
loop_
_entity_poly.entity_id
_entity_poly.type
_entity_poly.pdbx_seq_one_letter_code
_entity_poly.pdbx_strand_id
1 'polypeptide(L)'
;MRLGPALLSLLPPLVAVAAACGNFVSLGGGAGSGGAGGGPDPGDTATSSSGEPVTTSSTASTASTGAGGSGAGGEGGALPDGGDPPDAGSGGATSPCDEELANDDADPFHAARAIELCTVAESPDDPGLHEARWVLPDGAPIPTGYDVQYALGHGLYEAFGPNVSPRAGKRMLALSSGAARRPGEPGYLPPNAGYAKGYAHAAPEGFPKPSPACPGSTTGQPHDGVALEVTLRAPNGAVGFAFEFSYYTAEFPIFACTTFNDAFVALLSPTPPGQTDGNISFDGVGNVISVNNVFLEVCTCQDGPPCSAGGTLYPCSLGPSALLGTGYETQHGATGWLTTRAPMQGGELFTLRFAVYDSGDAVLDSATLVDHFRWISTGEPVVETYRPVPP
;
A
#
# COMPACT_ATOMS: atom_id res chain seq x y z
N MET A 1 -29.18 67.69 15.94
CA MET A 1 -29.97 66.81 16.83
C MET A 1 -29.30 65.42 16.77
N ARG A 2 -28.73 64.95 17.91
CA ARG A 2 -28.23 63.58 18.24
C ARG A 2 -27.09 62.99 17.35
N LEU A 3 -25.84 62.75 17.81
CA LEU A 3 -25.30 61.67 18.72
C LEU A 3 -25.75 60.27 18.28
N GLY A 4 -24.94 59.24 17.97
CA GLY A 4 -23.51 58.84 18.00
C GLY A 4 -23.47 57.35 17.51
N PRO A 5 -22.53 56.44 17.86
CA PRO A 5 -21.08 56.54 18.07
C PRO A 5 -20.27 55.57 17.16
N ALA A 6 -18.95 55.74 17.11
CA ALA A 6 -18.00 54.83 16.47
C ALA A 6 -17.50 53.78 17.47
N LEU A 7 -17.40 52.51 17.05
CA LEU A 7 -16.82 51.41 17.82
C LEU A 7 -15.36 51.17 17.44
N LEU A 8 -14.55 51.05 18.49
CA LEU A 8 -13.10 50.83 18.54
C LEU A 8 -12.80 49.32 18.37
N SER A 9 -11.89 48.92 17.48
CA SER A 9 -11.32 47.56 17.46
C SER A 9 -9.86 47.58 17.92
N LEU A 10 -9.55 46.72 18.88
CA LEU A 10 -8.23 46.53 19.49
C LEU A 10 -7.56 45.32 18.83
N LEU A 11 -6.41 45.54 18.19
CA LEU A 11 -5.45 44.50 17.80
C LEU A 11 -4.38 44.38 18.91
N PRO A 12 -3.95 43.17 19.31
CA PRO A 12 -2.84 43.00 20.25
C PRO A 12 -1.47 43.14 19.56
N PRO A 13 -0.42 43.56 20.29
CA PRO A 13 0.89 43.88 19.71
C PRO A 13 1.79 42.66 19.51
N LEU A 14 2.57 42.73 18.43
CA LEU A 14 3.75 41.90 18.12
C LEU A 14 4.82 42.09 19.21
N VAL A 15 5.33 41.00 19.78
CA VAL A 15 6.56 41.00 20.59
C VAL A 15 7.68 40.39 19.75
N ALA A 16 8.60 41.24 19.32
CA ALA A 16 9.89 40.85 18.77
C ALA A 16 10.91 40.72 19.93
N VAL A 17 11.61 39.60 20.00
CA VAL A 17 12.81 39.45 20.84
C VAL A 17 13.98 39.13 19.92
N ALA A 18 14.97 40.01 19.95
CA ALA A 18 16.25 39.85 19.30
C ALA A 18 17.38 40.15 20.30
N ALA A 19 18.53 39.52 20.03
CA ALA A 19 19.87 39.72 20.61
C ALA A 19 20.11 38.97 21.95
N ALA A 20 21.29 38.45 22.27
CA ALA A 20 22.63 38.63 21.70
C ALA A 20 23.58 37.48 22.09
N CYS A 21 24.78 37.54 21.49
CA CYS A 21 25.93 36.65 21.54
C CYS A 21 26.57 36.37 22.92
N GLY A 22 27.31 35.24 22.98
CA GLY A 22 28.64 35.14 23.60
C GLY A 22 28.75 34.26 24.85
N ASN A 23 29.43 33.11 24.76
CA ASN A 23 30.81 32.95 25.24
C ASN A 23 31.36 31.52 25.10
N PHE A 24 32.63 31.50 24.71
CA PHE A 24 33.57 30.38 24.78
C PHE A 24 33.88 30.02 26.24
N VAL A 25 33.88 28.72 26.59
CA VAL A 25 34.76 28.16 27.63
C VAL A 25 35.19 26.76 27.19
N SER A 26 36.50 26.61 26.98
CA SER A 26 37.24 25.35 26.92
C SER A 26 37.69 24.96 28.33
N LEU A 27 37.67 23.66 28.68
CA LEU A 27 38.73 22.96 29.43
C LEU A 27 38.32 21.50 29.73
N GLY A 28 39.21 20.56 29.33
CA GLY A 28 39.56 19.24 29.93
C GLY A 28 38.44 18.22 30.20
N GLY A 29 38.54 16.93 29.86
CA GLY A 29 39.70 16.05 29.71
C GLY A 29 39.44 14.76 30.50
N GLY A 30 39.66 13.59 29.88
CA GLY A 30 39.59 12.26 30.51
C GLY A 30 38.64 11.30 29.76
N ALA A 31 39.11 10.45 28.84
CA ALA A 31 39.87 9.20 29.00
C ALA A 31 39.00 7.99 29.47
N GLY A 32 38.89 6.99 28.59
CA GLY A 32 38.30 5.66 28.83
C GLY A 32 37.75 5.05 27.53
N SER A 33 38.59 4.54 26.63
CA SER A 33 39.05 3.14 26.51
C SER A 33 37.96 2.08 26.23
N GLY A 34 37.93 1.62 24.97
CA GLY A 34 37.84 0.20 24.59
C GLY A 34 36.43 -0.38 24.43
N GLY A 35 36.10 -1.14 23.39
CA GLY A 35 36.95 -1.69 22.34
C GLY A 35 36.13 -2.12 21.12
N ALA A 36 36.84 -2.16 20.00
CA ALA A 36 36.44 -2.85 18.80
C ALA A 36 36.73 -4.35 18.94
N GLY A 37 35.80 -5.18 18.46
CA GLY A 37 36.06 -6.54 17.99
C GLY A 37 35.12 -6.74 16.79
N GLY A 38 35.55 -7.10 15.58
CA GLY A 38 36.69 -7.92 15.22
C GLY A 38 36.17 -9.28 14.74
N GLY A 39 35.68 -9.35 13.50
CA GLY A 39 35.94 -10.53 12.67
C GLY A 39 37.41 -10.50 12.21
N PRO A 40 37.98 -11.55 11.58
CA PRO A 40 37.35 -12.67 10.87
C PRO A 40 37.93 -14.06 11.26
N ASP A 41 37.34 -15.16 10.76
CA ASP A 41 38.13 -16.24 10.10
C ASP A 41 37.21 -17.21 9.30
N PRO A 42 37.47 -17.45 8.01
CA PRO A 42 36.87 -18.53 7.23
C PRO A 42 37.81 -19.74 7.16
N GLY A 43 37.36 -20.92 7.58
CA GLY A 43 38.10 -22.15 7.35
C GLY A 43 37.58 -23.32 8.15
N ASP A 44 36.80 -24.18 7.50
CA ASP A 44 37.09 -25.61 7.50
C ASP A 44 36.30 -26.32 6.39
N THR A 45 37.05 -26.68 5.34
CA THR A 45 36.71 -27.73 4.39
C THR A 45 36.93 -29.09 5.04
N ALA A 46 35.88 -29.92 5.12
CA ALA A 46 36.02 -31.35 5.29
C ALA A 46 35.07 -32.10 4.35
N THR A 47 35.69 -32.63 3.30
CA THR A 47 35.23 -33.66 2.38
C THR A 47 35.07 -35.03 3.05
N SER A 48 33.95 -35.72 2.79
CA SER A 48 33.85 -37.18 2.64
C SER A 48 32.49 -37.52 1.99
N SER A 49 32.43 -37.76 0.68
CA SER A 49 32.57 -39.05 0.00
C SER A 49 31.28 -39.87 -0.14
N SER A 50 30.83 -39.95 -1.40
CA SER A 50 30.33 -41.13 -2.14
C SER A 50 29.08 -41.89 -1.68
N GLY A 51 28.09 -41.95 -2.58
CA GLY A 51 27.13 -43.06 -2.69
C GLY A 51 25.88 -42.75 -3.51
N GLU A 52 25.94 -42.90 -4.84
CA GLU A 52 24.73 -43.12 -5.67
C GLU A 52 24.31 -44.62 -5.62
N PRO A 53 23.33 -45.11 -6.41
CA PRO A 53 21.91 -45.18 -6.05
C PRO A 53 21.41 -46.64 -6.03
N VAL A 54 20.26 -46.89 -5.41
CA VAL A 54 19.55 -48.17 -5.58
C VAL A 54 18.12 -47.91 -6.06
N THR A 55 17.89 -48.31 -7.30
CA THR A 55 16.60 -48.53 -7.93
C THR A 55 15.95 -49.79 -7.35
N THR A 56 14.67 -49.73 -6.98
CA THR A 56 13.74 -50.86 -7.19
C THR A 56 12.32 -50.35 -7.38
N SER A 57 11.79 -50.65 -8.55
CA SER A 57 10.38 -50.62 -8.93
C SER A 57 9.57 -51.71 -8.21
N SER A 58 8.34 -51.40 -7.81
CA SER A 58 7.24 -52.35 -7.87
C SER A 58 5.89 -51.63 -7.95
N THR A 59 5.25 -51.82 -9.10
CA THR A 59 3.83 -51.61 -9.41
C THR A 59 2.90 -52.40 -8.48
N ALA A 60 1.78 -51.81 -8.05
CA ALA A 60 0.46 -52.45 -8.07
C ALA A 60 -0.66 -51.45 -7.78
N SER A 61 -1.58 -51.39 -8.72
CA SER A 61 -2.91 -50.78 -8.69
C SER A 61 -3.86 -51.45 -7.69
N THR A 62 -4.71 -50.67 -7.03
CA THR A 62 -6.07 -51.11 -6.71
C THR A 62 -7.03 -49.92 -6.62
N ALA A 63 -8.04 -49.94 -7.49
CA ALA A 63 -9.24 -49.14 -7.39
C ALA A 63 -10.16 -49.72 -6.29
N SER A 64 -10.86 -48.86 -5.57
CA SER A 64 -12.12 -49.24 -4.91
C SER A 64 -13.12 -48.10 -4.94
N THR A 65 -14.15 -48.30 -5.76
CA THR A 65 -15.47 -47.69 -5.70
C THR A 65 -16.19 -48.06 -4.40
N GLY A 66 -16.92 -47.12 -3.80
CA GLY A 66 -17.85 -47.38 -2.70
C GLY A 66 -18.80 -46.22 -2.49
N ALA A 67 -20.00 -46.34 -3.03
CA ALA A 67 -21.11 -45.39 -2.93
C ALA A 67 -21.99 -45.66 -1.70
N GLY A 68 -22.69 -44.62 -1.23
CA GLY A 68 -24.04 -44.73 -0.65
C GLY A 68 -24.20 -44.20 0.77
N GLY A 69 -25.12 -43.25 0.96
CA GLY A 69 -25.64 -42.91 2.30
C GLY A 69 -26.28 -41.54 2.44
N SER A 70 -27.53 -41.41 1.97
CA SER A 70 -28.40 -40.23 1.99
C SER A 70 -28.83 -39.76 3.40
N GLY A 71 -29.19 -38.47 3.54
CA GLY A 71 -29.88 -37.94 4.73
C GLY A 71 -30.19 -36.45 4.63
N ALA A 72 -31.47 -36.10 4.46
CA ALA A 72 -32.03 -34.82 4.08
C ALA A 72 -32.12 -33.73 5.17
N GLY A 73 -32.24 -32.47 4.72
CA GLY A 73 -33.29 -31.55 5.19
C GLY A 73 -32.84 -30.28 5.92
N GLY A 74 -33.08 -29.11 5.32
CA GLY A 74 -33.04 -27.82 6.01
C GLY A 74 -32.97 -26.62 5.05
N GLU A 75 -34.14 -26.07 4.74
CA GLU A 75 -34.39 -24.96 3.81
C GLU A 75 -33.89 -23.60 4.34
N GLY A 76 -33.56 -22.67 3.42
CA GLY A 76 -33.69 -21.24 3.69
C GLY A 76 -32.65 -20.32 3.03
N GLY A 77 -33.02 -19.69 1.91
CA GLY A 77 -32.49 -18.38 1.51
C GLY A 77 -31.43 -18.36 0.40
N ALA A 78 -31.79 -18.76 -0.81
CA ALA A 78 -31.03 -18.37 -2.00
C ALA A 78 -31.19 -16.86 -2.21
N LEU A 79 -30.10 -16.10 -2.00
CA LEU A 79 -29.96 -14.76 -2.54
C LEU A 79 -29.88 -14.88 -4.08
N PRO A 80 -30.51 -13.98 -4.85
CA PRO A 80 -30.41 -14.03 -6.30
C PRO A 80 -28.96 -13.81 -6.71
N ASP A 81 -28.50 -14.76 -7.52
CA ASP A 81 -27.29 -14.73 -8.33
C ASP A 81 -27.19 -13.38 -9.07
N GLY A 82 -26.40 -12.48 -8.49
CA GLY A 82 -25.99 -11.24 -9.13
C GLY A 82 -24.90 -11.56 -10.13
N GLY A 83 -25.27 -12.23 -11.23
CA GLY A 83 -24.39 -12.39 -12.36
C GLY A 83 -23.92 -11.02 -12.81
N ASP A 84 -22.60 -10.86 -12.92
CA ASP A 84 -21.98 -9.66 -13.45
C ASP A 84 -22.66 -9.28 -14.78
N PRO A 85 -23.10 -8.02 -14.95
CA PRO A 85 -23.61 -7.59 -16.25
C PRO A 85 -22.49 -7.73 -17.28
N PRO A 86 -22.79 -8.25 -18.49
CA PRO A 86 -21.81 -8.30 -19.56
C PRO A 86 -21.34 -6.89 -19.91
N ASP A 87 -20.03 -6.74 -20.08
CA ASP A 87 -19.34 -5.55 -20.57
C ASP A 87 -20.22 -4.74 -21.53
N ALA A 88 -20.63 -3.55 -21.09
CA ALA A 88 -21.17 -2.53 -21.98
C ALA A 88 -20.01 -1.93 -22.79
N GLY A 89 -19.45 -2.73 -23.71
CA GLY A 89 -18.29 -2.38 -24.50
C GLY A 89 -17.64 -3.56 -25.24
N SER A 90 -18.40 -4.44 -25.90
CA SER A 90 -17.80 -5.42 -26.81
C SER A 90 -17.28 -4.75 -28.10
N GLY A 91 -16.05 -4.24 -28.05
CA GLY A 91 -15.09 -4.30 -29.14
C GLY A 91 -14.09 -5.40 -28.79
N GLY A 92 -13.81 -6.33 -29.72
CA GLY A 92 -13.11 -7.59 -29.42
C GLY A 92 -11.80 -7.44 -28.64
N ALA A 93 -11.52 -8.44 -27.79
CA ALA A 93 -10.34 -8.56 -26.90
C ALA A 93 -9.19 -7.62 -27.29
N THR A 94 -9.28 -6.37 -26.81
CA THR A 94 -8.19 -5.42 -26.88
C THR A 94 -7.12 -6.00 -25.97
N SER A 95 -5.95 -6.26 -26.53
CA SER A 95 -4.76 -6.58 -25.74
C SER A 95 -4.65 -5.57 -24.57
N PRO A 96 -4.26 -6.02 -23.37
CA PRO A 96 -4.08 -5.14 -22.23
C PRO A 96 -3.24 -3.91 -22.60
N CYS A 97 -3.63 -2.73 -22.10
CA CYS A 97 -2.94 -1.47 -22.43
C CYS A 97 -1.61 -1.27 -21.69
N ASP A 98 -1.22 -2.26 -20.90
CA ASP A 98 -0.06 -2.30 -20.02
C ASP A 98 0.94 -3.40 -20.43
N GLU A 99 0.82 -3.92 -21.64
CA GLU A 99 1.86 -4.74 -22.25
C GLU A 99 3.16 -3.93 -22.45
N GLU A 100 4.30 -4.64 -22.38
CA GLU A 100 5.64 -4.10 -22.70
C GLU A 100 6.12 -2.90 -21.86
N LEU A 101 5.47 -2.58 -20.74
CA LEU A 101 5.97 -1.54 -19.83
C LEU A 101 7.24 -2.00 -19.12
N ALA A 102 8.23 -1.11 -18.97
CA ALA A 102 9.42 -1.42 -18.18
C ALA A 102 9.08 -1.44 -16.68
N ASN A 103 9.85 -2.19 -15.89
CA ASN A 103 9.64 -2.20 -14.43
C ASN A 103 9.90 -0.81 -13.82
N ASP A 104 10.94 -0.12 -14.27
CA ASP A 104 11.34 1.20 -13.82
C ASP A 104 10.78 2.34 -14.70
N ASP A 105 9.68 2.09 -15.41
CA ASP A 105 9.03 3.12 -16.22
C ASP A 105 8.56 4.30 -15.33
N ALA A 106 8.97 5.50 -15.72
CA ALA A 106 8.73 6.72 -14.97
C ALA A 106 7.55 7.55 -15.50
N ASP A 107 6.89 7.12 -16.59
CA ASP A 107 5.72 7.84 -17.10
C ASP A 107 4.48 7.54 -16.22
N PRO A 108 3.89 8.55 -15.55
CA PRO A 108 2.71 8.33 -14.73
C PRO A 108 1.48 7.86 -15.52
N PHE A 109 1.39 8.13 -16.83
CA PHE A 109 0.34 7.54 -17.68
C PHE A 109 0.54 6.04 -17.86
N HIS A 110 1.79 5.57 -17.91
CA HIS A 110 2.08 4.14 -17.97
C HIS A 110 1.73 3.45 -16.64
N ALA A 111 1.97 4.12 -15.51
CA ALA A 111 1.52 3.66 -14.20
C ALA A 111 -0.02 3.60 -14.09
N ALA A 112 -0.73 4.56 -14.70
CA ALA A 112 -2.19 4.51 -14.78
C ALA A 112 -2.68 3.34 -15.66
N ARG A 113 -2.01 3.05 -16.79
CA ARG A 113 -2.33 1.88 -17.62
C ARG A 113 -2.12 0.55 -16.88
N ALA A 114 -1.09 0.46 -16.04
CA ALA A 114 -0.80 -0.72 -15.19
C ALA A 114 -1.82 -0.95 -14.07
N ILE A 115 -2.86 -0.11 -13.97
CA ILE A 115 -4.03 -0.33 -13.12
C ILE A 115 -5.33 -0.24 -13.94
N GLU A 116 -5.28 -0.60 -15.23
CA GLU A 116 -6.42 -0.66 -16.17
C GLU A 116 -7.04 0.69 -16.58
N LEU A 117 -6.38 1.83 -16.30
CA LEU A 117 -6.82 3.14 -16.80
C LEU A 117 -6.32 3.37 -18.23
N CYS A 118 -6.87 2.61 -19.18
CA CYS A 118 -6.41 2.57 -20.58
C CYS A 118 -6.93 3.71 -21.47
N THR A 119 -8.08 4.28 -21.13
CA THR A 119 -8.75 5.28 -21.97
C THR A 119 -8.26 6.67 -21.61
N VAL A 120 -7.41 7.27 -22.45
CA VAL A 120 -6.96 8.66 -22.30
C VAL A 120 -7.99 9.59 -22.95
N ALA A 121 -8.40 10.62 -22.23
CA ALA A 121 -9.33 11.64 -22.72
C ALA A 121 -8.62 12.58 -23.72
N GLU A 122 -9.23 12.81 -24.89
CA GLU A 122 -8.70 13.71 -25.91
C GLU A 122 -9.31 15.12 -25.80
N SER A 123 -10.52 15.20 -25.23
CA SER A 123 -11.29 16.42 -24.99
C SER A 123 -11.73 16.52 -23.52
N PRO A 124 -12.03 17.73 -23.02
CA PRO A 124 -12.42 17.93 -21.60
C PRO A 124 -13.63 17.14 -21.14
N ASP A 125 -14.54 16.78 -22.05
CA ASP A 125 -15.78 16.05 -21.76
C ASP A 125 -15.66 14.53 -22.01
N ASP A 126 -14.51 14.06 -22.52
CA ASP A 126 -14.31 12.63 -22.76
C ASP A 126 -14.18 11.86 -21.44
N PRO A 127 -14.79 10.67 -21.32
CA PRO A 127 -14.57 9.82 -20.16
C PRO A 127 -13.16 9.22 -20.18
N GLY A 128 -12.65 8.86 -19.01
CA GLY A 128 -11.32 8.25 -18.85
C GLY A 128 -10.31 9.19 -18.19
N LEU A 129 -9.03 8.93 -18.45
CA LEU A 129 -7.86 9.56 -17.85
C LEU A 129 -7.53 10.90 -18.51
N HIS A 130 -7.64 11.98 -17.75
CA HIS A 130 -7.29 13.35 -18.19
C HIS A 130 -5.86 13.71 -17.80
N GLU A 131 -5.41 13.29 -16.62
CA GLU A 131 -4.09 13.60 -16.09
C GLU A 131 -3.58 12.43 -15.25
N ALA A 132 -2.27 12.18 -15.32
CA ALA A 132 -1.57 11.33 -14.37
C ALA A 132 -0.28 12.04 -13.96
N ARG A 133 0.03 12.06 -12.66
CA ARG A 133 1.24 12.71 -12.12
C ARG A 133 1.81 11.97 -10.93
N TRP A 134 3.13 12.02 -10.83
CA TRP A 134 3.87 11.66 -9.62
C TRP A 134 3.89 12.84 -8.66
N VAL A 135 3.42 12.63 -7.43
CA VAL A 135 3.36 13.65 -6.37
C VAL A 135 3.79 13.07 -5.04
N LEU A 136 3.99 13.92 -4.05
CA LEU A 136 4.06 13.51 -2.65
C LEU A 136 2.66 13.14 -2.13
N PRO A 137 2.54 12.38 -1.03
CA PRO A 137 1.24 11.98 -0.47
C PRO A 137 0.28 13.14 -0.14
N ASP A 138 0.81 14.31 0.24
CA ASP A 138 0.06 15.55 0.44
C ASP A 138 -0.34 16.26 -0.86
N GLY A 139 0.19 15.83 -2.00
CA GLY A 139 -0.07 16.39 -3.33
C GLY A 139 0.94 17.45 -3.74
N ALA A 140 1.96 17.70 -2.90
CA ALA A 140 3.05 18.58 -3.26
C ALA A 140 3.88 17.97 -4.41
N PRO A 141 4.56 18.81 -5.22
CA PRO A 141 5.51 18.33 -6.21
C PRO A 141 6.71 17.64 -5.53
N ILE A 142 7.39 16.78 -6.29
CA ILE A 142 8.63 16.12 -5.85
C ILE A 142 9.66 17.20 -5.46
N PRO A 143 10.33 17.08 -4.30
CA PRO A 143 11.36 18.04 -3.90
C PRO A 143 12.53 18.09 -4.89
N THR A 144 12.99 19.30 -5.22
CA THR A 144 14.10 19.49 -6.18
C THR A 144 15.36 18.75 -5.73
N GLY A 145 15.93 17.93 -6.62
CA GLY A 145 17.16 17.18 -6.37
C GLY A 145 16.95 15.78 -5.78
N TYR A 146 15.70 15.34 -5.64
CA TYR A 146 15.33 14.01 -5.14
C TYR A 146 14.71 13.11 -6.21
N ASP A 147 14.71 13.52 -7.48
CA ASP A 147 14.02 12.82 -8.57
C ASP A 147 14.47 11.35 -8.71
N VAL A 148 15.77 11.08 -8.55
CA VAL A 148 16.33 9.73 -8.65
C VAL A 148 15.91 8.84 -7.48
N GLN A 149 15.94 9.39 -6.26
CA GLN A 149 15.55 8.68 -5.05
C GLN A 149 14.05 8.43 -5.02
N TYR A 150 13.26 9.44 -5.44
CA TYR A 150 11.82 9.34 -5.59
C TYR A 150 11.43 8.26 -6.61
N ALA A 151 12.11 8.21 -7.76
CA ALA A 151 11.81 7.25 -8.82
C ALA A 151 11.99 5.78 -8.40
N LEU A 152 12.86 5.50 -7.42
CA LEU A 152 12.97 4.16 -6.83
C LEU A 152 11.76 3.78 -5.98
N GLY A 153 10.93 4.74 -5.57
CA GLY A 153 9.71 4.50 -4.80
C GLY A 153 8.55 3.93 -5.60
N HIS A 154 8.65 3.81 -6.93
CA HIS A 154 7.61 3.20 -7.74
C HIS A 154 8.16 2.19 -8.77
N GLY A 155 7.30 1.28 -9.22
CA GLY A 155 7.63 0.29 -10.25
C GLY A 155 6.40 -0.39 -10.83
N LEU A 156 6.56 -1.06 -11.97
CA LEU A 156 5.48 -1.75 -12.71
C LEU A 156 5.78 -3.24 -12.84
N TYR A 157 5.06 -4.07 -12.10
CA TYR A 157 5.42 -5.47 -11.89
C TYR A 157 4.55 -6.44 -12.69
N GLU A 158 5.16 -7.43 -13.33
CA GLU A 158 4.46 -8.62 -13.86
C GLU A 158 4.12 -9.64 -12.77
N ALA A 159 4.76 -9.53 -11.61
CA ALA A 159 4.52 -10.33 -10.41
C ALA A 159 5.25 -9.71 -9.21
N PHE A 160 4.86 -10.02 -7.99
CA PHE A 160 5.60 -9.68 -6.76
C PHE A 160 5.93 -10.97 -6.00
N GLY A 161 7.14 -11.49 -6.22
CA GLY A 161 7.43 -12.90 -5.91
C GLY A 161 6.69 -13.87 -6.85
N PRO A 162 6.70 -15.19 -6.57
CA PRO A 162 6.10 -16.20 -7.44
C PRO A 162 4.60 -16.41 -7.21
N ASN A 163 4.04 -15.84 -6.14
CA ASN A 163 2.67 -16.13 -5.69
C ASN A 163 1.72 -14.91 -5.76
N VAL A 164 2.21 -13.77 -6.24
CA VAL A 164 1.42 -12.54 -6.36
C VAL A 164 1.49 -12.08 -7.80
N SER A 165 0.42 -12.33 -8.54
CA SER A 165 0.28 -11.90 -9.94
C SER A 165 -0.64 -10.69 -10.03
N PRO A 166 -0.55 -9.92 -11.14
CA PRO A 166 -1.56 -8.94 -11.48
C PRO A 166 -2.98 -9.52 -11.46
N ARG A 167 -3.92 -8.69 -11.04
CA ARG A 167 -5.36 -8.94 -10.88
C ARG A 167 -6.11 -8.70 -12.18
N ALA A 168 -5.60 -7.83 -13.02
CA ALA A 168 -5.95 -7.69 -14.41
C ALA A 168 -4.68 -7.39 -15.23
N GLY A 169 -4.81 -7.26 -16.55
CA GLY A 169 -3.70 -6.86 -17.40
C GLY A 169 -2.47 -7.76 -17.37
N LYS A 170 -1.29 -7.13 -17.51
CA LYS A 170 0.05 -7.76 -17.47
C LYS A 170 0.95 -7.15 -16.41
N ARG A 171 0.62 -5.97 -15.90
CA ARG A 171 1.37 -5.21 -14.93
C ARG A 171 0.46 -4.83 -13.77
N MET A 172 1.07 -4.56 -12.63
CA MET A 172 0.45 -3.89 -11.51
C MET A 172 1.37 -2.77 -11.03
N LEU A 173 0.79 -1.71 -10.49
CA LEU A 173 1.55 -0.61 -9.90
C LEU A 173 2.10 -1.04 -8.53
N ALA A 174 3.37 -0.80 -8.29
CA ALA A 174 3.98 -0.85 -6.97
C ALA A 174 4.38 0.55 -6.52
N LEU A 175 3.96 0.91 -5.31
CA LEU A 175 4.40 2.10 -4.59
C LEU A 175 5.13 1.63 -3.33
N SER A 176 6.24 2.26 -2.95
CA SER A 176 6.96 1.94 -1.72
C SER A 176 7.51 3.20 -1.08
N SER A 177 7.47 3.26 0.25
CA SER A 177 8.18 4.29 1.02
C SER A 177 9.70 4.13 0.94
N GLY A 178 10.18 2.89 0.79
CA GLY A 178 11.54 2.56 0.37
C GLY A 178 11.70 2.34 -1.13
N ALA A 179 12.39 1.25 -1.49
CA ALA A 179 12.63 0.86 -2.87
C ALA A 179 11.55 -0.10 -3.38
N ALA A 180 10.77 0.33 -4.39
CA ALA A 180 9.88 -0.52 -5.15
C ALA A 180 10.69 -1.40 -6.12
N ARG A 181 11.53 -2.29 -5.58
CA ARG A 181 12.30 -3.30 -6.32
C ARG A 181 12.20 -4.65 -5.60
N ARG A 182 12.30 -5.74 -6.35
CA ARG A 182 12.25 -7.12 -5.83
C ARG A 182 13.66 -7.70 -5.65
N PRO A 183 13.84 -8.73 -4.80
CA PRO A 183 15.10 -9.46 -4.73
C PRO A 183 15.65 -9.85 -6.11
N GLY A 184 16.87 -9.43 -6.42
CA GLY A 184 17.54 -9.68 -7.70
C GLY A 184 17.39 -8.56 -8.74
N GLU A 185 16.61 -7.52 -8.47
CA GLU A 185 16.46 -6.36 -9.36
C GLU A 185 17.48 -5.25 -9.05
N PRO A 186 17.91 -4.47 -10.06
CA PRO A 186 18.72 -3.27 -9.82
C PRO A 186 18.01 -2.28 -8.90
N GLY A 187 18.72 -1.82 -7.87
CA GLY A 187 18.17 -0.89 -6.87
C GLY A 187 17.41 -1.59 -5.73
N TYR A 188 17.38 -2.92 -5.68
CA TYR A 188 16.81 -3.64 -4.54
C TYR A 188 17.57 -3.37 -3.24
N LEU A 189 16.82 -2.99 -2.21
CA LEU A 189 17.22 -3.00 -0.82
C LEU A 189 16.14 -3.76 -0.02
N PRO A 190 16.53 -4.58 0.97
CA PRO A 190 15.55 -5.33 1.72
C PRO A 190 14.74 -4.39 2.63
N PRO A 191 13.40 -4.53 2.71
CA PRO A 191 12.53 -3.62 3.47
C PRO A 191 12.90 -3.44 4.95
N ASN A 192 13.56 -4.43 5.54
CA ASN A 192 14.01 -4.37 6.94
C ASN A 192 15.36 -3.65 7.15
N ALA A 193 16.14 -3.44 6.09
CA ALA A 193 17.30 -2.55 6.13
C ALA A 193 16.91 -1.11 5.76
N GLY A 194 15.77 -0.95 5.08
CA GLY A 194 15.22 0.33 4.65
C GLY A 194 15.90 0.89 3.41
N TYR A 195 15.19 1.79 2.73
CA TYR A 195 15.76 2.71 1.76
C TYR A 195 15.28 4.13 2.02
N ALA A 196 16.02 4.85 2.87
CA ALA A 196 15.77 6.26 3.12
C ALA A 196 16.03 7.10 1.85
N LYS A 197 14.97 7.65 1.26
CA LYS A 197 15.05 8.59 0.12
C LYS A 197 15.53 9.97 0.56
N GLY A 198 15.40 10.28 1.85
CA GLY A 198 16.02 11.43 2.50
C GLY A 198 15.19 12.70 2.45
N TYR A 199 13.86 12.59 2.29
CA TYR A 199 12.95 13.73 2.37
C TYR A 199 11.77 13.47 3.33
N ALA A 200 11.15 14.57 3.76
CA ALA A 200 9.91 14.56 4.52
C ALA A 200 8.87 15.40 3.78
N HIS A 201 7.59 15.15 4.05
CA HIS A 201 6.48 15.88 3.42
C HIS A 201 5.35 16.12 4.42
N ALA A 202 4.41 17.01 4.13
CA ALA A 202 3.27 17.17 5.02
C ALA A 202 2.43 15.88 5.04
N ALA A 203 1.69 15.66 6.12
CA ALA A 203 0.69 14.59 6.09
C ALA A 203 -0.42 14.94 5.08
N PRO A 204 -1.03 13.93 4.43
CA PRO A 204 -2.22 14.17 3.64
C PRO A 204 -3.31 14.87 4.46
N GLU A 205 -4.21 15.59 3.79
CA GLU A 205 -5.29 16.30 4.48
C GLU A 205 -6.11 15.34 5.38
N GLY A 206 -6.32 15.73 6.63
CA GLY A 206 -6.99 14.90 7.63
C GLY A 206 -6.09 13.88 8.35
N PHE A 207 -4.79 13.87 8.08
CA PHE A 207 -3.79 13.01 8.75
C PHE A 207 -2.79 13.83 9.60
N PRO A 208 -2.09 13.21 10.57
CA PRO A 208 -2.23 11.83 11.04
C PRO A 208 -3.57 11.59 11.75
N LYS A 209 -4.05 10.34 11.73
CA LYS A 209 -5.29 9.94 12.39
C LYS A 209 -5.03 8.94 13.51
N PRO A 210 -5.77 9.03 14.63
CA PRO A 210 -5.77 7.96 15.62
C PRO A 210 -6.22 6.64 14.98
N SER A 211 -5.55 5.54 15.34
CA SER A 211 -6.00 4.20 14.99
C SER A 211 -6.94 3.69 16.09
N PRO A 212 -8.20 3.34 15.78
CA PRO A 212 -9.10 2.69 16.74
C PRO A 212 -8.51 1.43 17.39
N ALA A 213 -7.67 0.67 16.68
CA ALA A 213 -6.97 -0.49 17.23
C ALA A 213 -5.89 -0.13 18.28
N CYS A 214 -5.38 1.10 18.26
CA CYS A 214 -4.29 1.56 19.13
C CYS A 214 -4.64 2.89 19.83
N PRO A 215 -5.55 2.89 20.82
CA PRO A 215 -5.97 4.11 21.51
C PRO A 215 -4.80 4.86 22.16
N GLY A 216 -4.71 6.17 21.92
CA GLY A 216 -3.67 7.02 22.48
C GLY A 216 -2.34 7.03 21.71
N SER A 217 -2.24 6.25 20.62
CA SER A 217 -1.13 6.32 19.67
C SER A 217 -1.52 7.14 18.45
N THR A 218 -0.58 7.92 17.93
CA THR A 218 -0.73 8.69 16.69
C THR A 218 0.60 8.65 15.97
N THR A 219 0.56 8.47 14.65
CA THR A 219 1.77 8.33 13.83
C THR A 219 2.57 9.62 13.75
N GLY A 220 3.87 9.47 13.50
CA GLY A 220 4.82 10.58 13.44
C GLY A 220 4.79 11.35 12.11
N GLN A 221 5.83 12.18 11.93
CA GLN A 221 6.07 12.95 10.71
C GLN A 221 6.21 12.02 9.50
N PRO A 222 5.52 12.26 8.38
CA PRO A 222 5.70 11.47 7.17
C PRO A 222 7.05 11.67 6.47
N HIS A 223 7.65 10.56 6.02
CA HIS A 223 8.92 10.49 5.31
C HIS A 223 8.79 9.67 4.02
N ASP A 224 9.65 9.99 3.06
CA ASP A 224 9.96 9.18 1.87
C ASP A 224 8.74 8.69 1.06
N GLY A 225 7.62 9.41 1.18
CA GLY A 225 6.38 9.07 0.52
C GLY A 225 6.39 9.22 -0.99
N VAL A 226 5.60 8.40 -1.65
CA VAL A 226 5.40 8.37 -3.11
C VAL A 226 3.90 8.26 -3.38
N ALA A 227 3.44 8.89 -4.46
CA ALA A 227 2.04 8.82 -4.84
C ALA A 227 1.84 8.93 -6.35
N LEU A 228 0.96 8.09 -6.89
CA LEU A 228 0.34 8.30 -8.19
C LEU A 228 -0.97 9.05 -7.98
N GLU A 229 -1.11 10.20 -8.63
CA GLU A 229 -2.36 10.94 -8.69
C GLU A 229 -2.90 10.96 -10.11
N VAL A 230 -4.16 10.55 -10.27
CA VAL A 230 -4.87 10.55 -11.55
C VAL A 230 -6.09 11.46 -11.49
N THR A 231 -6.33 12.20 -12.55
CA THR A 231 -7.58 12.93 -12.77
C THR A 231 -8.39 12.18 -13.82
N LEU A 232 -9.62 11.82 -13.46
CA LEU A 232 -10.49 10.95 -14.23
C LEU A 232 -11.85 11.61 -14.43
N ARG A 233 -12.45 11.39 -15.61
CA ARG A 233 -13.87 11.63 -15.83
C ARG A 233 -14.62 10.30 -15.90
N ALA A 234 -15.61 10.14 -15.03
CA ALA A 234 -16.42 8.93 -14.99
C ALA A 234 -17.23 8.77 -16.31
N PRO A 235 -17.32 7.56 -16.88
CA PRO A 235 -18.28 7.27 -17.94
C PRO A 235 -19.71 7.61 -17.50
N ASN A 236 -20.55 8.08 -18.42
CA ASN A 236 -21.92 8.53 -18.10
C ASN A 236 -22.78 7.46 -17.42
N GLY A 237 -22.51 6.17 -17.65
CA GLY A 237 -23.22 5.04 -17.04
C GLY A 237 -22.64 4.55 -15.71
N ALA A 238 -21.58 5.17 -15.20
CA ALA A 238 -20.97 4.75 -13.94
C ALA A 238 -21.78 5.24 -12.73
N VAL A 239 -21.91 4.38 -11.73
CA VAL A 239 -22.44 4.68 -10.38
C VAL A 239 -21.35 4.62 -9.31
N GLY A 240 -20.13 4.24 -9.69
CA GLY A 240 -18.97 4.15 -8.81
C GLY A 240 -17.76 3.55 -9.52
N PHE A 241 -16.73 3.26 -8.74
CA PHE A 241 -15.56 2.51 -9.20
C PHE A 241 -15.04 1.61 -8.07
N ALA A 242 -14.19 0.66 -8.44
CA ALA A 242 -13.42 -0.16 -7.51
C ALA A 242 -11.99 -0.33 -8.02
N PHE A 243 -11.06 -0.59 -7.11
CA PHE A 243 -9.71 -1.04 -7.40
C PHE A 243 -9.29 -2.07 -6.35
N GLU A 244 -8.25 -2.84 -6.68
CA GLU A 244 -7.65 -3.81 -5.78
C GLU A 244 -6.27 -3.35 -5.34
N PHE A 245 -5.89 -3.68 -4.10
CA PHE A 245 -4.55 -3.40 -3.60
C PHE A 245 -4.09 -4.47 -2.61
N SER A 246 -2.77 -4.55 -2.40
CA SER A 246 -2.15 -5.37 -1.36
C SER A 246 -1.03 -4.58 -0.69
N TYR A 247 -1.17 -4.36 0.61
CA TYR A 247 -0.21 -3.63 1.43
C TYR A 247 0.75 -4.59 2.14
N TYR A 248 2.04 -4.27 2.13
CA TYR A 248 3.16 -4.98 2.75
C TYR A 248 3.86 -4.03 3.70
N THR A 249 4.31 -4.53 4.84
CA THR A 249 5.00 -3.70 5.82
C THR A 249 6.08 -4.48 6.56
N ALA A 250 7.26 -3.85 6.68
CA ALA A 250 8.37 -4.40 7.44
C ALA A 250 8.21 -4.17 8.97
N GLU A 251 7.29 -3.30 9.37
CA GLU A 251 6.98 -2.96 10.77
C GLU A 251 6.35 -4.11 11.56
N PHE A 252 5.58 -4.98 10.88
CA PHE A 252 4.92 -6.10 11.52
C PHE A 252 5.95 -7.14 11.99
N PRO A 253 5.79 -7.81 13.14
CA PRO A 253 4.80 -7.56 14.18
C PRO A 253 5.26 -6.53 15.23
N ILE A 254 6.53 -6.13 15.20
CA ILE A 254 7.22 -5.49 16.32
C ILE A 254 6.72 -4.06 16.58
N PHE A 255 6.39 -3.31 15.54
CA PHE A 255 6.10 -1.88 15.62
C PHE A 255 4.60 -1.54 15.63
N ALA A 256 3.73 -2.55 15.68
CA ALA A 256 2.30 -2.34 15.87
C ALA A 256 2.00 -1.49 17.12
N CYS A 257 1.07 -0.55 16.98
CA CYS A 257 0.68 0.46 17.96
C CYS A 257 1.78 1.45 18.37
N THR A 258 2.84 1.62 17.59
CA THR A 258 3.86 2.66 17.82
C THR A 258 3.60 3.92 17.00
N THR A 259 4.51 4.90 17.03
CA THR A 259 4.46 6.09 16.17
C THR A 259 4.99 5.84 14.76
N PHE A 260 5.57 4.66 14.51
CA PHE A 260 6.30 4.33 13.29
C PHE A 260 5.43 3.73 12.18
N ASN A 261 4.12 3.59 12.41
CA ASN A 261 3.21 2.88 11.51
C ASN A 261 3.09 3.58 10.15
N ASP A 262 3.83 3.08 9.17
CA ASP A 262 3.68 3.40 7.77
C ASP A 262 2.23 3.21 7.31
N ALA A 263 1.83 3.97 6.31
CA ALA A 263 0.45 3.97 5.86
C ALA A 263 0.33 3.95 4.35
N PHE A 264 -0.67 3.22 3.87
CA PHE A 264 -1.26 3.40 2.56
C PHE A 264 -2.58 4.16 2.67
N VAL A 265 -2.77 5.14 1.80
CA VAL A 265 -4.02 5.90 1.67
C VAL A 265 -4.43 5.98 0.21
N ALA A 266 -5.72 5.90 -0.04
CA ALA A 266 -6.33 6.20 -1.33
C ALA A 266 -7.26 7.39 -1.14
N LEU A 267 -6.88 8.55 -1.68
CA LEU A 267 -7.57 9.82 -1.44
C LEU A 267 -8.41 10.19 -2.66
N LEU A 268 -9.73 10.29 -2.46
CA LEU A 268 -10.69 10.69 -3.48
C LEU A 268 -11.09 12.16 -3.27
N SER A 269 -10.99 12.95 -4.33
CA SER A 269 -11.41 14.36 -4.37
C SER A 269 -12.34 14.62 -5.56
N PRO A 270 -13.53 15.21 -5.36
CA PRO A 270 -14.09 15.65 -4.08
C PRO A 270 -14.31 14.51 -3.07
N THR A 271 -14.28 14.83 -1.77
CA THR A 271 -14.51 13.85 -0.71
C THR A 271 -15.88 13.18 -0.87
N PRO A 272 -15.95 11.84 -0.94
CA PRO A 272 -17.22 11.15 -1.17
C PRO A 272 -18.13 11.19 0.06
N PRO A 273 -19.45 10.99 -0.12
CA PRO A 273 -20.39 10.89 1.00
C PRO A 273 -19.95 9.84 2.03
N GLY A 274 -20.04 10.20 3.32
CA GLY A 274 -19.65 9.34 4.43
C GLY A 274 -18.18 9.40 4.81
N GLN A 275 -17.35 10.17 4.08
CA GLN A 275 -15.94 10.43 4.42
C GLN A 275 -15.73 11.88 4.87
N THR A 276 -14.70 12.10 5.69
CA THR A 276 -14.35 13.42 6.23
C THR A 276 -13.06 14.01 5.64
N ASP A 277 -12.25 13.19 4.98
CA ASP A 277 -10.85 13.49 4.67
C ASP A 277 -10.38 12.82 3.35
N GLY A 278 -11.34 12.39 2.54
CA GLY A 278 -11.10 11.81 1.21
C GLY A 278 -10.54 10.38 1.21
N ASN A 279 -10.05 9.84 2.33
CA ASN A 279 -9.52 8.48 2.33
C ASN A 279 -10.62 7.44 2.14
N ILE A 280 -10.48 6.56 1.16
CA ILE A 280 -11.45 5.50 0.84
C ILE A 280 -10.95 4.09 1.18
N SER A 281 -9.68 3.94 1.61
CA SER A 281 -9.09 2.65 2.01
C SER A 281 -8.84 2.58 3.51
N PHE A 282 -9.61 1.74 4.20
CA PHE A 282 -9.57 1.56 5.67
C PHE A 282 -10.27 0.24 6.04
N ASP A 283 -10.01 -0.32 7.22
CA ASP A 283 -10.73 -1.52 7.66
C ASP A 283 -12.15 -1.25 8.19
N GLY A 284 -12.91 -2.32 8.46
CA GLY A 284 -14.30 -2.21 8.92
C GLY A 284 -14.54 -1.46 10.24
N VAL A 285 -13.48 -1.09 10.97
CA VAL A 285 -13.57 -0.26 12.19
C VAL A 285 -12.89 1.10 12.05
N GLY A 286 -12.43 1.45 10.84
CA GLY A 286 -11.88 2.76 10.50
C GLY A 286 -10.37 2.91 10.70
N ASN A 287 -9.61 1.82 10.90
CA ASN A 287 -8.15 1.93 10.86
C ASN A 287 -7.69 2.19 9.42
N VAL A 288 -6.76 3.12 9.28
CA VAL A 288 -5.97 3.31 8.05
C VAL A 288 -5.24 2.02 7.71
N ILE A 289 -5.03 1.74 6.43
CA ILE A 289 -4.19 0.62 5.98
C ILE A 289 -2.76 0.88 6.46
N SER A 290 -2.33 0.08 7.43
CA SER A 290 -1.05 0.20 8.16
C SER A 290 -0.76 -1.10 8.90
N VAL A 291 0.34 -1.17 9.66
CA VAL A 291 0.66 -2.33 10.52
C VAL A 291 -0.44 -2.65 11.56
N ASN A 292 -1.29 -1.68 11.91
CA ASN A 292 -2.37 -1.88 12.90
C ASN A 292 -3.66 -2.46 12.29
N ASN A 293 -3.67 -2.70 10.98
CA ASN A 293 -4.88 -3.07 10.28
C ASN A 293 -5.24 -4.55 10.48
N VAL A 294 -6.52 -4.86 10.67
CA VAL A 294 -7.00 -6.25 10.86
C VAL A 294 -6.79 -7.14 9.64
N PHE A 295 -6.56 -6.56 8.46
CA PHE A 295 -6.36 -7.31 7.22
C PHE A 295 -4.98 -7.95 7.08
N LEU A 296 -4.02 -7.73 8.00
CA LEU A 296 -2.71 -8.40 7.98
C LEU A 296 -2.83 -9.91 8.25
N GLU A 297 -3.23 -10.63 7.21
CA GLU A 297 -3.51 -12.07 7.25
C GLU A 297 -2.45 -12.89 6.48
N VAL A 298 -1.58 -12.24 5.71
CA VAL A 298 -0.37 -12.86 5.14
C VAL A 298 0.80 -12.44 6.03
N CYS A 299 1.21 -13.27 6.99
CA CYS A 299 2.26 -12.85 7.93
C CYS A 299 3.17 -13.98 8.44
N THR A 300 4.38 -13.58 8.84
CA THR A 300 5.33 -14.39 9.60
C THR A 300 5.74 -13.67 10.88
N CYS A 301 6.16 -14.42 11.89
CA CYS A 301 6.74 -13.91 13.13
C CYS A 301 7.67 -14.98 13.73
N GLN A 302 8.49 -14.59 14.71
CA GLN A 302 9.56 -15.44 15.26
C GLN A 302 9.08 -16.83 15.69
N ASP A 303 7.93 -16.90 16.35
CA ASP A 303 7.36 -18.15 16.90
C ASP A 303 6.34 -18.82 15.97
N GLY A 304 6.14 -18.26 14.77
CA GLY A 304 5.09 -18.67 13.82
C GLY A 304 3.68 -18.19 14.21
N PRO A 305 2.69 -18.27 13.30
CA PRO A 305 1.32 -17.86 13.58
C PRO A 305 0.63 -18.70 14.68
N PRO A 306 -0.32 -18.14 15.45
CA PRO A 306 -0.76 -16.74 15.40
C PRO A 306 0.29 -15.77 15.94
N CYS A 307 0.48 -14.66 15.25
CA CYS A 307 1.46 -13.64 15.62
C CYS A 307 0.86 -12.65 16.62
N SER A 308 1.64 -12.23 17.61
CA SER A 308 1.22 -11.18 18.55
C SER A 308 1.84 -9.85 18.17
N ALA A 309 0.99 -8.83 17.95
CA ALA A 309 1.42 -7.48 17.57
C ALA A 309 0.49 -6.46 18.24
N GLY A 310 1.04 -5.45 18.92
CA GLY A 310 0.25 -4.37 19.54
C GLY A 310 -0.78 -4.85 20.58
N GLY A 311 -0.59 -6.02 21.20
CA GLY A 311 -1.56 -6.62 22.12
C GLY A 311 -2.71 -7.40 21.43
N THR A 312 -2.69 -7.50 20.10
CA THR A 312 -3.66 -8.27 19.29
C THR A 312 -3.02 -9.56 18.79
N LEU A 313 -3.83 -10.61 18.63
CA LEU A 313 -3.42 -11.86 17.99
C LEU A 313 -3.88 -11.87 16.53
N TYR A 314 -2.92 -12.05 15.62
CA TYR A 314 -3.12 -12.15 14.19
C TYR A 314 -3.04 -13.63 13.77
N PRO A 315 -4.14 -14.22 13.28
CA PRO A 315 -4.14 -15.63 12.87
C PRO A 315 -3.19 -15.95 11.71
N CYS A 316 -2.80 -14.94 10.92
CA CYS A 316 -2.14 -15.11 9.62
C CYS A 316 -2.85 -16.15 8.75
N SER A 317 -4.17 -16.00 8.61
CA SER A 317 -5.08 -16.99 8.02
C SER A 317 -4.78 -17.31 6.55
N LEU A 318 -4.12 -16.39 5.83
CA LEU A 318 -3.69 -16.59 4.44
C LEU A 318 -2.31 -17.24 4.33
N GLY A 319 -1.62 -17.46 5.46
CA GLY A 319 -0.28 -18.03 5.51
C GLY A 319 0.80 -17.12 4.89
N PRO A 320 2.06 -17.59 4.81
CA PRO A 320 3.18 -16.73 4.41
C PRO A 320 3.52 -16.82 2.92
N SER A 321 2.80 -17.62 2.11
CA SER A 321 3.20 -17.94 0.74
C SER A 321 3.33 -16.69 -0.14
N ALA A 322 2.45 -15.71 0.02
CA ALA A 322 2.49 -14.45 -0.72
C ALA A 322 3.63 -13.50 -0.31
N LEU A 323 4.42 -13.84 0.72
CA LEU A 323 5.65 -13.11 1.08
C LEU A 323 6.89 -13.65 0.37
N LEU A 324 6.83 -14.86 -0.20
CA LEU A 324 8.01 -15.49 -0.80
C LEU A 324 8.51 -14.69 -2.00
N GLY A 325 9.80 -14.37 -2.05
CA GLY A 325 10.44 -13.67 -3.16
C GLY A 325 10.06 -12.19 -3.26
N THR A 326 9.49 -11.60 -2.21
CA THR A 326 9.10 -10.18 -2.17
C THR A 326 10.07 -9.31 -1.38
N GLY A 327 10.92 -9.92 -0.54
CA GLY A 327 11.71 -9.22 0.47
C GLY A 327 11.02 -9.10 1.83
N TYR A 328 9.75 -9.49 1.95
CA TYR A 328 8.97 -9.45 3.19
C TYR A 328 8.84 -10.83 3.87
N GLU A 329 9.79 -11.75 3.68
CA GLU A 329 9.65 -13.15 4.11
C GLU A 329 9.78 -13.34 5.63
N THR A 330 10.59 -12.53 6.31
CA THR A 330 11.09 -12.82 7.66
C THR A 330 10.58 -11.83 8.69
N GLN A 331 9.55 -12.23 9.43
CA GLN A 331 8.88 -11.41 10.44
C GLN A 331 8.30 -10.13 9.85
N HIS A 332 7.43 -10.26 8.85
CA HIS A 332 6.73 -9.14 8.22
C HIS A 332 5.28 -9.52 7.92
N GLY A 333 4.49 -8.56 7.46
CA GLY A 333 3.06 -8.74 7.23
C GLY A 333 2.61 -8.10 5.92
N ALA A 334 1.57 -8.69 5.34
CA ALA A 334 0.83 -8.13 4.23
C ALA A 334 -0.66 -8.40 4.35
N THR A 335 -1.48 -7.57 3.68
CA THR A 335 -2.93 -7.68 3.74
C THR A 335 -3.50 -8.81 2.88
N GLY A 336 -2.70 -9.33 1.94
CA GLY A 336 -3.22 -9.96 0.74
C GLY A 336 -4.01 -8.95 -0.12
N TRP A 337 -4.67 -9.42 -1.18
CA TRP A 337 -5.50 -8.56 -2.01
C TRP A 337 -6.77 -8.15 -1.27
N LEU A 338 -7.06 -6.86 -1.31
CA LEU A 338 -8.27 -6.20 -0.83
C LEU A 338 -8.87 -5.39 -1.98
N THR A 339 -10.19 -5.20 -1.95
CA THR A 339 -10.93 -4.34 -2.87
C THR A 339 -11.39 -3.11 -2.12
N THR A 340 -11.07 -1.92 -2.62
CA THR A 340 -11.72 -0.67 -2.22
C THR A 340 -12.71 -0.26 -3.31
N ARG A 341 -13.91 0.18 -2.91
CA ARG A 341 -14.88 0.78 -3.83
C ARG A 341 -15.41 2.10 -3.27
N ALA A 342 -15.88 2.97 -4.16
CA ALA A 342 -16.48 4.25 -3.80
C ALA A 342 -17.60 4.66 -4.79
N PRO A 343 -18.63 5.40 -4.32
CA PRO A 343 -19.63 5.99 -5.19
C PRO A 343 -19.05 7.10 -6.06
N MET A 344 -19.60 7.23 -7.27
CA MET A 344 -19.27 8.29 -8.22
C MET A 344 -20.44 8.49 -9.16
N GLN A 345 -20.78 9.74 -9.51
CA GLN A 345 -21.80 9.98 -10.52
C GLN A 345 -21.17 10.00 -11.92
N GLY A 346 -21.84 9.37 -12.88
CA GLY A 346 -21.41 9.37 -14.27
C GLY A 346 -21.23 10.79 -14.83
N GLY A 347 -20.14 10.98 -15.58
CA GLY A 347 -19.74 12.26 -16.15
C GLY A 347 -18.98 13.18 -15.20
N GLU A 348 -18.86 12.88 -13.90
CA GLU A 348 -18.10 13.71 -12.96
C GLU A 348 -16.59 13.63 -13.21
N LEU A 349 -15.92 14.77 -13.04
CA LEU A 349 -14.46 14.86 -13.01
C LEU A 349 -14.00 14.78 -11.55
N PHE A 350 -13.05 13.90 -11.27
CA PHE A 350 -12.52 13.68 -9.93
C PHE A 350 -11.02 13.37 -9.98
N THR A 351 -10.38 13.42 -8.81
CA THR A 351 -8.99 13.03 -8.61
C THR A 351 -8.92 11.87 -7.65
N LEU A 352 -8.10 10.87 -7.96
CA LEU A 352 -7.80 9.73 -7.11
C LEU A 352 -6.27 9.67 -6.92
N ARG A 353 -5.83 9.66 -5.66
CA ARG A 353 -4.41 9.57 -5.32
C ARG A 353 -4.15 8.31 -4.49
N PHE A 354 -3.26 7.46 -4.98
CA PHE A 354 -2.74 6.32 -4.24
C PHE A 354 -1.39 6.70 -3.66
N ALA A 355 -1.23 6.61 -2.34
CA ALA A 355 -0.01 7.07 -1.67
C ALA A 355 0.43 6.09 -0.58
N VAL A 356 1.74 5.90 -0.46
CA VAL A 356 2.39 5.18 0.65
C VAL A 356 3.53 6.03 1.20
N TYR A 357 3.75 5.98 2.50
CA TYR A 357 4.79 6.77 3.18
C TYR A 357 5.20 6.14 4.51
N ASP A 358 6.44 6.42 4.92
CA ASP A 358 6.92 6.07 6.24
C ASP A 358 6.38 7.05 7.28
N SER A 359 6.08 6.57 8.47
CA SER A 359 5.68 7.44 9.57
C SER A 359 6.74 7.50 10.66
N GLY A 360 7.08 8.70 11.13
CA GLY A 360 7.94 8.89 12.31
C GLY A 360 9.44 8.69 12.09
N ASP A 361 9.83 7.77 11.21
CA ASP A 361 11.19 7.65 10.68
C ASP A 361 11.18 7.17 9.22
N ALA A 362 12.31 6.70 8.70
CA ALA A 362 12.50 6.20 7.33
C ALA A 362 13.39 4.93 7.33
N VAL A 363 13.22 4.08 8.34
CA VAL A 363 14.14 2.95 8.61
C VAL A 363 13.59 1.63 8.08
N LEU A 364 12.29 1.38 8.26
CA LEU A 364 11.62 0.18 7.77
C LEU A 364 10.67 0.59 6.66
N ASP A 365 10.69 -0.16 5.56
CA ASP A 365 9.90 0.21 4.41
C ASP A 365 8.57 -0.55 4.36
N SER A 366 7.59 0.10 3.75
CA SER A 366 6.33 -0.50 3.36
C SER A 366 6.10 -0.35 1.86
N ALA A 367 5.26 -1.22 1.29
CA ALA A 367 4.92 -1.22 -0.12
C ALA A 367 3.44 -1.54 -0.35
N THR A 368 2.86 -0.92 -1.37
CA THR A 368 1.50 -1.22 -1.82
C THR A 368 1.52 -1.58 -3.30
N LEU A 369 0.94 -2.73 -3.62
CA LEU A 369 0.55 -3.08 -4.97
C LEU A 369 -0.86 -2.55 -5.22
N VAL A 370 -1.11 -1.91 -6.36
CA VAL A 370 -2.43 -1.40 -6.77
C VAL A 370 -2.70 -1.92 -8.18
N ASP A 371 -3.94 -2.35 -8.43
CA ASP A 371 -4.33 -3.01 -9.67
C ASP A 371 -5.86 -3.03 -9.87
N HIS A 372 -6.34 -3.46 -11.03
CA HIS A 372 -7.72 -3.81 -11.35
C HIS A 372 -8.72 -2.68 -11.09
N PHE A 373 -8.41 -1.46 -11.53
CA PHE A 373 -9.39 -0.39 -11.54
C PHE A 373 -10.53 -0.74 -12.50
N ARG A 374 -11.77 -0.57 -12.04
CA ARG A 374 -12.96 -0.81 -12.86
C ARG A 374 -14.10 0.11 -12.47
N TRP A 375 -14.88 0.50 -13.47
CA TRP A 375 -16.13 1.21 -13.27
C TRP A 375 -17.21 0.26 -12.78
N ILE A 376 -18.08 0.76 -11.90
CA ILE A 376 -19.29 0.07 -11.45
C ILE A 376 -20.46 0.73 -12.17
N SER A 377 -21.28 -0.04 -12.89
CA SER A 377 -22.42 0.47 -13.67
C SER A 377 -23.79 0.22 -13.04
N THR A 378 -23.85 -0.57 -11.96
CA THR A 378 -25.10 -0.96 -11.30
C THR A 378 -24.96 -1.01 -9.78
N GLY A 379 -26.07 -0.86 -9.07
CA GLY A 379 -26.11 -0.89 -7.61
C GLY A 379 -25.86 0.47 -6.97
N GLU A 380 -25.64 0.46 -5.65
CA GLU A 380 -25.39 1.65 -4.83
C GLU A 380 -24.08 1.44 -4.06
N PRO A 381 -22.92 1.62 -4.72
CA PRO A 381 -21.64 1.45 -4.05
C PRO A 381 -21.49 2.46 -2.91
N VAL A 382 -20.95 1.99 -1.80
CA VAL A 382 -20.56 2.80 -0.65
C VAL A 382 -19.05 2.76 -0.51
N VAL A 383 -18.48 3.73 0.20
CA VAL A 383 -17.06 3.69 0.52
C VAL A 383 -16.81 2.55 1.50
N GLU A 384 -16.06 1.54 1.07
CA GLU A 384 -15.61 0.44 1.91
C GLU A 384 -14.39 -0.27 1.33
N THR A 385 -13.69 -1.00 2.21
CA THR A 385 -12.65 -1.95 1.82
C THR A 385 -12.96 -3.32 2.37
N TYR A 386 -12.86 -4.34 1.53
CA TYR A 386 -13.18 -5.71 1.89
C TYR A 386 -12.27 -6.69 1.15
N ARG A 387 -12.19 -7.92 1.66
CA ARG A 387 -11.49 -8.99 0.96
C ARG A 387 -12.36 -9.49 -0.20
N PRO A 388 -11.86 -9.50 -1.45
CA PRO A 388 -12.60 -10.10 -2.55
C PRO A 388 -12.83 -11.58 -2.26
N VAL A 389 -14.00 -12.10 -2.64
CA VAL A 389 -14.25 -13.54 -2.60
C VAL A 389 -13.32 -14.18 -3.64
N PRO A 390 -12.51 -15.19 -3.28
CA PRO A 390 -11.72 -15.91 -4.26
C PRO A 390 -12.63 -16.43 -5.39
N PRO A 391 -12.21 -16.32 -6.66
CA PRO A 391 -12.99 -16.80 -7.80
C PRO A 391 -13.30 -18.29 -7.74
#